data_AF-A0AAV3YDR3-F1
#
_entry.id   AF-A0AAV3YDR3-F1
#
_cell.length_a   1.000
_cell.length_b   1.000
_cell.length_c   1.000
_cell.angle_alpha   90.00
_cell.angle_beta   90.00
_cell.angle_gamma   90.00
#
_symmetry.space_group_name_H-M   'P 1'
#
loop_
_entity.id
_entity.type
_entity.pdbx_description
1 polymer ?
#
loop_
_entity_poly.entity_id
_entity_poly.type
_entity_poly.pdbx_seq_one_letter_code
_entity_poly.pdbx_strand_id
1 'polypeptide(L)' 'MHDNNDVDESSPKPKPEAVKYCNKTKDTVDTLDHMRYSISTIRKTRRWPMLIFYNLLDTVAIAAFVSYKEIFQDGKLVIN' A
#
# COMPACT_ATOMS: atom_id res chain seq x y z
N MET A 1 -14.19 31.92 -4.91
CA MET A 1 -14.31 31.05 -6.09
C MET A 1 -12.88 30.74 -6.49
N HIS A 2 -12.41 29.51 -6.24
CA HIS A 2 -11.04 29.11 -6.58
C HIS A 2 -11.06 28.53 -7.99
N ASP A 3 -10.68 29.35 -8.96
CA ASP A 3 -10.28 28.93 -10.30
C ASP A 3 -8.82 28.50 -10.23
N ASN A 4 -8.57 27.21 -10.06
CA ASN A 4 -7.27 26.62 -10.35
C ASN A 4 -7.46 25.70 -11.55
N ASN A 5 -6.97 26.18 -12.69
CA ASN A 5 -7.14 25.58 -14.00
C ASN A 5 -5.92 24.68 -14.33
N ASP A 6 -5.51 23.82 -13.41
CA ASP A 6 -4.43 22.83 -13.63
C ASP A 6 -4.99 21.55 -14.25
N VAL A 7 -5.69 21.74 -15.36
CA VAL A 7 -6.16 20.68 -16.24
C VAL A 7 -4.99 20.28 -17.15
N ASP A 8 -4.37 19.15 -16.82
CA ASP A 8 -3.49 18.40 -17.71
C ASP A 8 -4.21 18.10 -19.04
N GLU A 9 -3.91 18.92 -20.07
CA GLU A 9 -4.47 18.89 -21.42
C GLU A 9 -4.13 17.62 -22.22
N SER A 10 -3.39 16.67 -21.64
CA SER A 10 -2.99 15.43 -22.33
C SER A 10 -4.05 14.32 -22.31
N SER A 11 -5.18 14.47 -21.59
CA SER A 11 -6.15 13.38 -21.39
C SER A 11 -7.59 13.76 -21.77
N PRO A 12 -8.35 12.88 -22.47
CA PRO A 12 -9.64 13.24 -23.07
C PRO A 12 -10.77 13.57 -22.07
N LYS A 13 -10.54 13.44 -20.76
CA LYS A 13 -11.45 13.87 -19.67
C LYS A 13 -10.65 14.23 -18.43
N PRO A 14 -10.48 15.52 -18.09
CA PRO A 14 -9.75 15.90 -16.89
C PRO A 14 -10.51 15.45 -15.64
N LYS A 15 -9.90 14.54 -14.87
CA LYS A 15 -10.45 14.10 -13.58
C LYS A 15 -10.29 15.26 -12.57
N PRO A 16 -11.34 15.60 -11.80
CA PRO A 16 -11.26 16.61 -10.75
C PRO A 16 -10.11 16.32 -9.77
N GLU A 17 -9.48 17.36 -9.22
CA GLU A 17 -8.37 17.23 -8.27
C GLU A 17 -8.73 16.35 -7.06
N ALA A 18 -9.98 16.43 -6.58
CA ALA A 18 -10.50 15.57 -5.53
C ALA A 18 -10.46 14.07 -5.90
N VAL A 19 -10.73 13.73 -7.17
CA VAL A 19 -10.64 12.34 -7.65
C VAL A 19 -9.18 11.89 -7.74
N LYS A 20 -8.27 12.78 -8.16
CA LYS A 20 -6.83 12.49 -8.18
C LYS A 20 -6.29 12.22 -6.76
N TYR A 21 -6.67 13.04 -5.78
CA TYR A 21 -6.25 12.87 -4.38
C TYR A 21 -6.81 11.58 -3.75
N CYS A 22 -8.11 11.30 -3.91
CA CYS A 22 -8.71 10.07 -3.39
C CYS A 22 -8.07 8.82 -3.98
N ASN A 23 -7.83 8.78 -5.30
CA ASN A 23 -7.18 7.65 -5.94
C ASN A 23 -5.75 7.44 -5.44
N LYS A 24 -5.01 8.52 -5.16
CA LYS A 24 -3.65 8.44 -4.59
C LYS A 24 -3.61 7.73 -3.24
N THR A 25 -4.62 7.90 -2.40
CA THR A 25 -4.68 7.28 -1.05
C THR A 25 -5.42 5.94 -1.01
N LYS A 26 -6.21 5.63 -2.03
CA LYS A 26 -7.10 4.45 -2.05
C LYS A 26 -6.37 3.15 -2.38
N ASP A 27 -5.24 3.23 -3.07
CA ASP A 27 -4.49 2.07 -3.58
C ASP A 27 -3.63 1.36 -2.51
N THR A 28 -3.66 1.83 -1.26
CA THR A 28 -2.83 1.26 -0.19
C THR A 28 -3.23 -0.18 0.14
N VAL A 29 -4.53 -0.48 0.17
CA VAL A 29 -5.04 -1.84 0.41
C VAL A 29 -4.77 -2.76 -0.78
N ASP A 30 -4.95 -2.26 -2.00
CA ASP A 30 -4.71 -3.03 -3.23
C ASP A 30 -3.22 -3.37 -3.38
N THR A 31 -2.33 -2.46 -2.98
CA THR A 31 -0.88 -2.70 -2.96
C THR A 31 -0.51 -3.79 -1.96
N LEU A 32 -1.12 -3.78 -0.77
CA LEU A 32 -0.92 -4.83 0.25
C LEU A 32 -1.46 -6.19 -0.22
N ASP A 33 -2.62 -6.22 -0.86
CA ASP A 33 -3.20 -7.47 -1.39
C ASP A 33 -2.34 -8.05 -2.53
N HIS A 34 -1.78 -7.19 -3.38
CA HIS A 34 -0.83 -7.60 -4.42
C HIS A 34 0.46 -8.20 -3.84
N MET A 35 1.03 -7.57 -2.80
CA MET A 35 2.21 -8.11 -2.11
C MET A 35 1.90 -9.42 -1.39
N ARG A 36 0.74 -9.51 -0.75
CA ARG A 36 0.26 -10.72 -0.09
C ARG A 36 0.13 -11.88 -1.06
N TYR A 37 -0.32 -11.67 -2.30
CA TYR A 37 -0.36 -12.74 -3.30
C TYR A 37 1.02 -13.38 -3.55
N SER A 38 2.10 -12.60 -3.49
CA SER A 38 3.46 -13.08 -3.69
C SER A 38 4.12 -13.72 -2.46
N ILE A 39 3.73 -13.29 -1.25
CA ILE A 39 4.40 -13.67 0.03
C ILE A 39 3.54 -14.66 0.86
N SER A 40 2.27 -14.86 0.50
CA SER A 40 1.29 -15.61 1.28
C SER A 40 1.79 -16.99 1.71
N THR A 41 1.83 -17.19 3.02
CA THR A 41 2.16 -18.48 3.64
C THR A 41 0.90 -19.32 3.92
N ILE A 42 -0.26 -18.88 3.42
CA ILE A 42 -1.56 -19.49 3.71
C ILE A 42 -1.61 -20.90 3.16
N ARG A 43 -1.72 -21.87 4.08
CA ARG A 43 -2.01 -23.28 3.76
C ARG A 43 -3.49 -23.54 3.90
N LYS A 44 -4.02 -24.45 3.07
CA LYS A 44 -5.42 -24.89 3.18
C LYS A 44 -5.65 -25.52 4.57
N THR A 45 -6.42 -24.83 5.41
CA THR A 45 -6.73 -25.24 6.79
C THR A 45 -8.25 -25.30 6.98
N ARG A 46 -8.73 -26.27 7.76
CA ARG A 46 -10.14 -26.35 8.20
C ARG A 46 -10.39 -25.61 9.52
N ARG A 47 -9.35 -25.02 10.10
CA ARG A 47 -9.41 -24.30 11.38
C ARG A 47 -9.38 -22.80 11.10
N TRP A 48 -10.52 -22.14 11.25
CA TRP A 48 -10.68 -20.69 11.10
C TRP A 48 -9.64 -19.85 11.88
N PRO A 49 -9.26 -20.19 13.12
CA PRO A 49 -8.25 -19.42 13.84
C PRO A 49 -6.87 -19.41 13.17
N MET A 50 -6.50 -20.50 12.49
CA MET A 50 -5.23 -20.58 11.76
C MET A 50 -5.23 -19.68 10.53
N LEU A 51 -6.38 -19.54 9.86
CA LEU A 51 -6.50 -18.59 8.75
C LEU A 51 -6.24 -17.16 9.22
N ILE A 52 -6.80 -16.76 10.37
CA ILE A 52 -6.55 -15.44 10.97
C ILE A 52 -5.06 -15.27 11.31
N PHE A 53 -4.44 -16.31 11.89
CA PHE A 53 -3.02 -16.30 12.21
C PHE A 53 -2.12 -16.12 10.98
N TYR A 54 -2.40 -16.83 9.88
CA TYR A 54 -1.62 -16.67 8.64
C TYR A 54 -1.79 -15.27 8.03
N ASN A 55 -3.01 -14.72 8.03
CA ASN A 55 -3.23 -13.35 7.57
C ASN A 55 -2.49 -12.30 8.41
N LEU A 56 -2.45 -12.50 9.72
CA LEU A 56 -1.69 -11.63 10.62
C LEU A 56 -0.19 -11.72 10.34
N LEU A 57 0.35 -12.93 10.15
CA LEU A 57 1.76 -13.13 9.81
C LEU A 57 2.14 -12.43 8.50
N ASP A 58 1.36 -12.62 7.43
CA ASP A 58 1.63 -12.00 6.14
C ASP A 58 1.59 -10.46 6.24
N THR A 59 0.64 -9.92 7.01
CA THR A 59 0.51 -8.47 7.24
C THR A 59 1.69 -7.90 8.03
N VAL A 60 2.09 -8.56 9.12
CA VAL A 60 3.24 -8.14 9.94
C VAL A 60 4.54 -8.23 9.16
N ALA A 61 4.71 -9.25 8.32
CA ALA A 61 5.89 -9.39 7.47
C ALA A 61 6.02 -8.22 6.48
N ILE A 62 4.92 -7.82 5.84
CA ILE A 62 4.91 -6.66 4.93
C ILE A 62 5.18 -5.36 5.71
N ALA A 63 4.55 -5.16 6.87
CA ALA A 63 4.78 -3.98 7.70
C ALA A 63 6.24 -3.87 8.18
N ALA A 64 6.85 -4.99 8.59
CA ALA A 64 8.25 -5.06 8.97
C ALA A 64 9.18 -4.76 7.79
N PHE A 65 8.85 -5.27 6.59
CA PHE A 65 9.62 -4.99 5.38
C PHE A 65 9.56 -3.51 4.99
N VAL A 66 8.38 -2.89 5.04
CA VAL A 66 8.22 -1.45 4.80
C VAL A 66 9.02 -0.65 5.82
N SER A 67 8.90 -0.97 7.11
CA SER A 67 9.66 -0.31 8.19
C SER A 67 11.16 -0.44 7.98
N TYR A 68 11.64 -1.64 7.61
CA TYR A 68 13.05 -1.87 7.27
C TYR A 68 13.46 -1.03 6.06
N LYS A 69 12.65 -0.99 5.00
CA LYS A 69 12.93 -0.18 3.81
C LYS A 69 13.00 1.31 4.14
N GLU A 70 12.10 1.83 4.97
CA GLU A 70 12.12 3.23 5.42
C GLU A 70 13.39 3.53 6.24
N ILE A 71 13.77 2.63 7.15
CA ILE A 71 14.97 2.79 7.98
C ILE A 71 16.26 2.66 7.16
N PHE A 72 16.29 1.81 6.13
CA PHE A 72 17.50 1.48 5.36
C PHE A 72 17.58 2.15 3.98
N GLN A 73 16.54 2.85 3.49
CA GLN A 73 16.58 3.58 2.22
C GLN A 73 17.52 4.79 2.26
N ASP A 74 17.88 5.31 3.44
CA ASP A 74 18.78 6.44 3.58
C ASP A 74 20.28 6.07 3.60
N GLY A 75 20.64 4.79 3.54
CA GLY A 75 22.04 4.34 3.47
C GLY A 75 22.93 4.83 4.63
N LYS A 76 22.34 5.43 5.66
CA LYS A 76 22.99 5.96 6.85
C LYS A 76 22.20 5.49 8.05
N LEU A 77 22.87 4.73 8.91
CA LEU A 77 22.41 4.48 10.28
C LEU A 77 22.29 5.85 10.96
N VAL A 78 21.07 6.35 11.12
CA VAL A 78 20.81 7.45 12.05
C VAL A 78 20.84 6.85 13.45
N ILE A 79 22.07 6.70 13.96
CA ILE A 79 22.32 6.48 15.38
C ILE A 79 22.08 7.86 16.02
N ASN A 80 20.99 7.97 16.79
CA ASN A 80 20.74 9.14 17.62
C ASN A 80 21.70 9.13 18.82
#